data_AF-A0A1V5QZ77-F1
#
_entry.id   AF-A0A1V5QZ77-F1
#
_cell.length_a   1.000
_cell.length_b   1.000
_cell.length_c   1.000
_cell.angle_alpha   90.00
_cell.angle_beta   90.00
_cell.angle_gamma   90.00
#
_symmetry.space_group_name_H-M   'P 1'
#
loop_
_entity.id
_entity.type
_entity.pdbx_description
1 polymer ?
#
loop_
_entity_poly.entity_id
_entity_poly.type
_entity_poly.pdbx_seq_one_letter_code
_entity_poly.pdbx_strand_id
1 'polypeptide(L)'
;MNFFAHSLMLFSILFVSLQTAGMENNNSNTVPMIERRFIVLNHIEPRFIPANSIALKNHLALCRQLQIDARNQCYSTIAWSMNKKIGQITNFLKRQHLYY
;
A
#
# COMPACT_ATOMS: atom_id res chain seq x y z
N MET A 1 13.21 -65.36 -24.31
CA MET A 1 13.28 -64.96 -25.73
C MET A 1 12.81 -63.52 -25.84
N ASN A 2 13.75 -62.67 -26.28
CA ASN A 2 13.64 -61.40 -27.01
C ASN A 2 12.63 -60.36 -26.50
N PHE A 3 13.06 -59.26 -25.87
CA PHE A 3 13.64 -58.05 -26.51
C PHE A 3 12.83 -57.58 -27.71
N PHE A 4 12.23 -56.37 -27.65
CA PHE A 4 12.76 -55.19 -28.34
C PHE A 4 11.82 -53.98 -28.18
N ALA A 5 12.32 -52.95 -27.48
CA ALA A 5 12.22 -51.52 -27.80
C ALA A 5 10.84 -50.81 -27.93
N HIS A 6 10.91 -49.50 -27.68
CA HIS A 6 9.87 -48.45 -27.78
C HIS A 6 9.08 -48.27 -26.47
N SER A 7 9.33 -47.29 -25.60
CA SER A 7 9.97 -45.99 -25.77
C SER A 7 10.68 -45.66 -24.45
N LEU A 8 12.00 -45.47 -24.42
CA LEU A 8 12.60 -44.15 -24.66
C LEU A 8 11.80 -43.04 -23.98
N MET A 9 12.17 -42.70 -22.74
CA MET A 9 12.53 -41.36 -22.28
C MET A 9 12.74 -41.37 -20.75
N LEU A 10 13.72 -42.16 -20.32
CA LEU A 10 14.60 -41.71 -19.24
C LEU A 10 15.39 -40.52 -19.81
N PHE A 11 14.88 -39.31 -19.63
CA PHE A 11 15.64 -38.09 -19.88
C PHE A 11 15.46 -37.15 -18.69
N SER A 12 16.54 -37.09 -17.91
CA SER A 12 17.06 -35.84 -17.34
C SER A 12 16.25 -35.19 -16.22
N ILE A 13 16.47 -35.74 -15.02
CA ILE A 13 16.89 -34.91 -13.89
C ILE A 13 17.96 -33.93 -14.42
N LEU A 14 17.61 -32.66 -14.64
CA LEU A 14 18.50 -31.50 -14.79
C LEU A 14 17.68 -30.26 -15.22
N PHE A 15 17.13 -29.54 -14.25
CA PHE A 15 17.11 -28.08 -14.25
C PHE A 15 17.61 -27.69 -12.86
N VAL A 16 18.93 -27.75 -12.61
CA VAL A 16 19.85 -26.62 -12.79
C VAL A 16 19.22 -25.32 -12.32
N SER A 17 19.42 -25.04 -11.05
CA SER A 17 19.70 -23.69 -10.57
C SER A 17 20.94 -23.14 -11.29
N LEU A 18 20.90 -21.85 -11.65
CA LEU A 18 21.87 -21.01 -12.40
C LEU A 18 21.26 -20.61 -13.76
N GLN A 19 21.18 -19.34 -14.15
CA GLN A 19 21.93 -18.17 -13.71
C GLN A 19 21.15 -16.91 -14.07
N THR A 20 21.10 -16.01 -13.10
CA THR A 20 21.35 -14.56 -13.22
C THR A 20 21.38 -13.98 -14.63
N ALA A 21 20.50 -13.02 -14.91
CA ALA A 21 20.84 -11.67 -15.39
C ALA A 21 19.65 -11.00 -16.09
N GLY A 22 18.69 -10.52 -15.31
CA GLY A 22 18.29 -9.13 -15.46
C GLY A 22 18.44 -8.55 -14.05
N MET A 23 19.39 -7.67 -13.70
CA MET A 23 19.91 -6.53 -14.46
C MET A 23 18.88 -5.88 -15.39
N GLU A 24 17.62 -5.84 -14.95
CA GLU A 24 16.78 -4.67 -15.21
C GLU A 24 17.04 -3.67 -14.09
N ASN A 25 18.19 -3.02 -14.23
CA ASN A 25 18.38 -1.66 -13.80
C ASN A 25 17.30 -0.80 -14.48
N ASN A 26 16.24 -0.43 -13.75
CA ASN A 26 15.54 0.86 -13.83
C ASN A 26 14.19 0.80 -13.10
N ASN A 27 14.19 0.81 -11.76
CA ASN A 27 13.09 1.48 -11.07
C ASN A 27 13.46 1.99 -9.68
N SER A 28 14.60 2.66 -9.57
CA SER A 28 15.00 3.42 -8.37
C SER A 28 14.10 4.65 -8.10
N ASN A 29 12.95 4.80 -8.78
CA ASN A 29 12.03 5.93 -8.64
C ASN A 29 10.54 5.53 -8.46
N THR A 30 10.22 4.26 -8.19
CA THR A 30 8.87 3.93 -7.71
C THR A 30 8.79 4.18 -6.21
N VAL A 31 8.52 5.45 -5.86
CA VAL A 31 8.00 5.79 -4.54
C VAL A 31 6.88 4.80 -4.20
N PRO A 32 6.98 4.04 -3.10
CA PRO A 32 5.97 3.07 -2.69
C PRO A 32 4.56 3.68 -2.76
N MET A 33 3.58 2.89 -3.22
CA MET A 33 2.20 3.37 -3.41
C MET A 33 1.62 4.04 -2.13
N ILE A 34 2.04 3.58 -0.94
CA ILE A 34 1.68 4.16 0.35
C ILE A 34 2.27 5.56 0.55
N GLU A 35 3.55 5.75 0.23
CA GLU A 35 4.22 7.05 0.33
C GLU A 35 3.62 8.06 -0.66
N ARG A 36 3.30 7.64 -1.89
CA ARG A 36 2.58 8.50 -2.85
C ARG A 36 1.21 8.90 -2.32
N ARG A 37 0.42 7.95 -1.82
CA ARG A 37 -0.90 8.23 -1.23
C ARG A 37 -0.78 9.17 -0.03
N PHE A 38 0.25 9.01 0.80
CA PHE A 38 0.52 9.90 1.93
C PHE A 38 0.84 11.33 1.48
N ILE A 39 1.71 11.52 0.49
CA ILE A 39 2.04 12.86 -0.04
C ILE A 39 0.79 13.54 -0.59
N VAL A 40 0.02 12.82 -1.41
CA VAL A 40 -1.23 13.32 -2.00
C VAL A 40 -2.21 13.71 -0.89
N LEU A 41 -2.44 12.84 0.11
CA LEU A 41 -3.36 13.15 1.20
C LEU A 41 -2.93 14.38 2.00
N ASN A 42 -1.63 14.56 2.24
CA ASN A 42 -1.13 15.74 2.94
C ASN A 42 -1.31 17.03 2.14
N HIS A 43 -1.31 16.94 0.81
CA HIS A 43 -1.45 18.13 -0.03
C HIS A 43 -2.91 18.58 -0.18
N ILE A 44 -3.86 17.64 -0.22
CA ILE A 44 -5.30 17.93 -0.43
C ILE A 44 -6.05 18.14 0.89
N GLU A 45 -5.38 18.62 1.95
CA GLU A 45 -6.00 18.73 3.27
C GLU A 45 -7.14 19.77 3.27
N PRO A 46 -8.39 19.35 3.54
CA PRO A 46 -9.53 20.27 3.56
C PRO A 46 -9.44 21.22 4.77
N ARG A 47 -9.88 22.47 4.58
CA ARG A 47 -9.91 23.45 5.67
C ARG A 47 -10.86 23.03 6.79
N PHE A 48 -10.44 23.24 8.03
CA PHE A 48 -11.18 22.95 9.25
C PHE A 48 -12.26 24.01 9.51
N ILE A 49 -13.31 23.99 8.69
CA ILE A 49 -14.48 24.86 8.82
C ILE A 49 -15.77 24.02 8.79
N PRO A 50 -16.84 24.41 9.51
CA PRO A 50 -18.10 23.65 9.56
C PRO A 50 -18.71 23.40 8.18
N ALA A 51 -18.63 24.40 7.28
CA ALA A 51 -19.11 24.30 5.90
C ALA A 51 -18.45 23.16 5.10
N ASN A 52 -17.25 22.73 5.47
CA ASN A 52 -16.51 21.64 4.82
C ASN A 52 -16.69 20.29 5.51
N SER A 53 -17.69 20.13 6.37
CA SER A 53 -17.88 18.90 7.16
C SER A 53 -17.92 17.63 6.32
N ILE A 54 -18.54 17.65 5.14
CA ILE A 54 -18.56 16.49 4.22
C ILE A 54 -17.16 16.18 3.71
N ALA A 55 -16.42 17.19 3.24
CA ALA A 55 -15.05 17.01 2.77
C ALA A 55 -14.12 16.51 3.89
N LEU A 56 -14.31 17.00 5.12
CA LEU A 56 -13.59 16.54 6.31
C LEU A 56 -13.94 15.09 6.66
N LYS A 57 -15.21 14.69 6.58
CA LYS A 57 -15.64 13.29 6.79
C LYS A 57 -15.03 12.35 5.74
N ASN A 58 -15.03 12.76 4.47
CA ASN A 58 -14.41 11.99 3.39
C ASN A 58 -12.89 11.88 3.58
N HIS A 59 -12.23 12.99 3.91
CA HIS A 59 -10.80 13.01 4.18
C HIS A 59 -10.45 12.15 5.41
N LEU A 60 -11.27 12.17 6.45
CA LEU A 60 -11.14 11.28 7.62
C LEU A 60 -11.19 9.80 7.23
N ALA A 61 -12.11 9.41 6.34
CA ALA A 61 -12.20 8.04 5.85
C ALA A 61 -10.93 7.62 5.09
N LEU A 62 -10.43 8.49 4.21
CA LEU A 62 -9.19 8.24 3.47
C LEU A 62 -7.97 8.13 4.39
N CYS A 63 -7.86 8.99 5.42
CA CYS A 63 -6.81 8.91 6.44
C CYS A 63 -6.85 7.57 7.18
N ARG A 64 -8.05 7.09 7.56
CA ARG A 64 -8.23 5.78 8.22
C ARG A 64 -7.80 4.63 7.34
N GLN A 65 -8.20 4.64 6.06
CA GLN A 65 -7.79 3.61 5.12
C GLN A 65 -6.26 3.58 4.95
N LEU A 66 -5.64 4.75 4.72
CA LEU A 66 -4.18 4.83 4.57
C LEU A 66 -3.43 4.42 5.84
N GLN A 67 -3.97 4.73 7.02
CA GLN A 67 -3.41 4.27 8.30
C GLN A 67 -3.38 2.74 8.37
N ILE A 68 -4.49 2.07 8.03
CA ILE A 68 -4.60 0.61 8.06
C ILE A 68 -3.60 0.00 7.07
N ASP A 69 -3.59 0.50 5.83
CA ASP A 69 -2.68 0.02 4.79
C ASP A 69 -1.20 0.20 5.21
N ALA A 70 -0.86 1.36 5.78
CA ALA A 70 0.48 1.64 6.30
C ALA A 70 0.88 0.71 7.45
N ARG A 71 -0.05 0.37 8.36
CA ARG A 71 0.21 -0.61 9.43
C ARG A 71 0.46 -2.00 8.87
N ASN A 72 -0.37 -2.44 7.92
CA ASN A 72 -0.26 -3.76 7.31
C ASN A 72 1.05 -3.95 6.54
N GLN A 73 1.61 -2.86 6.01
CA GLN A 73 2.87 -2.85 5.27
C GLN A 73 4.07 -2.36 6.11
N CYS A 74 3.93 -2.30 7.44
CA CYS A 74 5.00 -1.90 8.38
C CYS A 74 5.54 -0.46 8.21
N TYR A 75 4.81 0.45 7.55
CA TYR A 75 5.11 1.88 7.48
C TYR A 75 4.67 2.61 8.76
N SER A 76 5.35 2.35 9.86
CA SER A 76 5.01 2.85 11.21
C SER A 76 4.92 4.38 11.31
N THR A 77 5.85 5.12 10.70
CA THR A 77 5.87 6.59 10.69
C THR A 77 4.65 7.18 9.99
N ILE A 78 4.27 6.63 8.84
CA ILE A 78 3.09 7.07 8.08
C ILE A 78 1.82 6.75 8.86
N ALA A 79 1.72 5.53 9.40
CA ALA A 79 0.58 5.13 10.23
C ALA A 79 0.39 6.03 11.46
N TRP A 80 1.47 6.42 12.11
CA TRP A 80 1.43 7.34 13.25
C TRP A 80 1.00 8.76 12.84
N SER A 81 1.53 9.26 11.73
CA SER A 81 1.15 10.56 11.18
C SER A 81 -0.34 10.60 10.81
N MET A 82 -0.84 9.56 10.14
CA MET A 82 -2.27 9.43 9.83
C MET A 82 -3.12 9.35 11.10
N ASN A 83 -2.67 8.64 12.13
CA ASN A 83 -3.37 8.57 13.41
C ASN A 83 -3.55 9.95 14.06
N LYS A 84 -2.52 10.80 14.01
CA LYS A 84 -2.62 12.19 14.50
C LYS A 84 -3.66 13.00 13.75
N LYS A 85 -3.64 12.94 12.40
CA LYS A 85 -4.61 13.64 11.56
C LYS A 85 -6.05 13.17 11.82
N ILE A 86 -6.25 11.86 11.92
CA ILE A 86 -7.55 11.27 12.28
C ILE A 86 -8.05 11.86 13.60
N GLY A 87 -7.19 11.96 14.61
CA GLY A 87 -7.52 12.56 15.90
C GLY A 87 -7.92 14.03 15.78
N GLN A 88 -7.16 14.84 15.03
CA GLN A 88 -7.46 16.27 14.81
C GLN A 88 -8.82 16.47 14.12
N ILE A 89 -9.08 15.77 13.02
CA ILE A 89 -10.33 15.89 12.26
C ILE A 89 -11.51 15.40 13.10
N THR A 90 -11.36 14.26 13.77
CA THR A 90 -12.40 13.71 14.65
C THR A 90 -12.75 14.67 15.78
N ASN A 91 -11.76 15.25 16.44
CA ASN A 91 -11.97 16.21 17.51
C ASN A 91 -12.67 17.48 17.03
N PHE A 92 -12.29 17.98 15.85
CA PHE A 92 -12.97 19.12 15.24
C PHE A 92 -14.45 18.82 14.95
N LEU A 93 -14.73 17.72 14.25
CA LEU A 93 -16.11 17.33 13.91
C LEU A 93 -16.96 17.11 15.16
N LYS A 94 -16.40 16.53 16.23
CA LYS A 94 -17.09 16.36 17.51
C LYS A 94 -17.43 17.70 18.18
N ARG A 95 -16.48 18.64 18.24
CA ARG A 95 -16.71 19.97 18.84
C ARG A 95 -17.77 20.78 18.11
N GLN A 96 -17.94 20.54 16.82
CA GLN A 96 -18.96 21.20 16.00
C GLN A 96 -20.30 20.47 16.00
N HIS A 97 -20.44 19.34 16.72
CA HIS A 97 -21.61 18.45 16.67
C HIS A 97 -21.92 17.89 15.27
N LEU A 98 -20.90 17.83 14.40
CA LEU A 98 -21.01 17.36 13.01
C LEU A 98 -20.51 15.93 12.82
N TYR A 99 -20.18 15.22 13.91
CA TYR A 99 -19.60 13.88 13.84
C TYR A 99 -20.64 12.79 13.53
N TYR A 100 -21.90 13.01 13.90
CA TYR A 100 -23.00 12.09 13.68
C TYR A 100 -23.49 12.12 12.23
#